data_AF-A0A8C6TUY1-F1
#
_entry.id   AF-A0A8C6TUY1-F1
#
_cell.length_a   1.000
_cell.length_b   1.000
_cell.length_c   1.000
_cell.angle_alpha   90.00
_cell.angle_beta   90.00
_cell.angle_gamma   90.00
#
_symmetry.space_group_name_H-M   'P 1'
#
loop_
_entity.id
_entity.type
_entity.pdbx_description
1 polymer ?
#
loop_
_entity_poly.entity_id
_entity_poly.type
_entity_poly.pdbx_seq_one_letter_code
_entity_poly.pdbx_strand_id
1 'polypeptide(L)'
;HILPVSAKVSSVNPPVCCTAVAHCSLRVAPAASKDGDPLDMFEGMELLLHLKPLFMPLYSLVVVVAGVGNSFLLACILTDKRLHNATNFFIGNLAAGDLLMCLSCVPLTVSYAFDSHGWAFGRVLCHLVPLLQCATVFASVLSLTAIAVDRYVVVGKEKRQCVAVTLAIWLLSLILAAPPSFYTRYLDWRPDGIDLVVCEEFWPKNGNLRLLYSCFILIASYMIPLLSVSVSYCAITVSLRHYAMPGESSCSQQVRSRRRKKTFSLLVASVLAFALCWLPLQVLNLLLDLDPDFQIIGKRYINVLQVCCHLVAMSSACYNPFIYASLYSKVRMHLKGYLCPCQRYNICLFLSVVYG
;
A
#
# COMPACT_ATOMS: atom_id res chain seq x y z
N HIS A 1 -34.45 45.46 14.84
CA HIS A 1 -34.09 45.43 13.42
C HIS A 1 -33.22 44.23 13.14
N ILE A 2 -33.86 43.14 12.71
CA ILE A 2 -33.20 41.92 12.22
C ILE A 2 -33.09 42.12 10.70
N LEU A 3 -31.87 42.10 10.16
CA LEU A 3 -31.60 42.08 8.72
C LEU A 3 -30.89 40.77 8.38
N PRO A 4 -31.38 39.98 7.41
CA PRO A 4 -30.77 38.73 7.02
C PRO A 4 -29.62 39.01 6.03
N VAL A 5 -28.46 38.38 6.26
CA VAL A 5 -27.37 38.37 5.29
C VAL A 5 -27.66 37.26 4.28
N SER A 6 -28.17 37.64 3.10
CA SER A 6 -28.23 36.78 1.92
C SER A 6 -26.83 36.29 1.57
N ALA A 7 -26.54 35.02 1.84
CA ALA A 7 -25.37 34.35 1.29
C ALA A 7 -25.59 34.13 -0.21
N LYS A 8 -24.84 34.86 -1.03
CA LYS A 8 -24.72 34.64 -2.48
C LYS A 8 -24.13 33.25 -2.70
N VAL A 9 -24.95 32.34 -3.21
CA VAL A 9 -24.54 31.03 -3.73
C VAL A 9 -23.78 31.28 -5.04
N SER A 10 -22.45 31.36 -4.97
CA SER A 10 -21.60 31.22 -6.16
C SER A 10 -21.64 29.75 -6.58
N SER A 11 -21.98 29.51 -7.84
CA SER A 11 -21.99 28.20 -8.51
C SER A 11 -20.67 27.44 -8.30
N VAL A 12 -20.67 26.45 -7.41
CA VAL A 12 -19.52 25.57 -7.13
C VAL A 12 -19.68 24.27 -7.92
N ASN A 13 -18.87 24.08 -8.97
CA ASN A 13 -18.62 22.73 -9.50
C ASN A 13 -17.69 21.97 -8.51
N PRO A 14 -18.03 20.75 -8.07
CA PRO A 14 -17.25 20.02 -7.06
C PRO A 14 -15.92 19.50 -7.63
N PRO A 15 -14.83 19.52 -6.84
CA PRO A 15 -13.52 19.03 -7.26
C PRO A 15 -13.43 17.49 -7.29
N VAL A 16 -12.71 16.96 -8.27
CA VAL A 16 -12.30 15.54 -8.40
C VAL A 16 -11.41 15.16 -7.21
N CYS A 17 -11.47 13.96 -6.58
CA CYS A 17 -10.70 13.61 -5.35
C CYS A 17 -9.96 12.26 -5.46
N CYS A 18 -8.72 12.19 -4.96
CA CYS A 18 -7.79 11.05 -5.13
C CYS A 18 -7.82 10.00 -4.00
N THR A 19 -8.59 10.21 -2.92
CA THR A 19 -8.72 9.26 -1.80
C THR A 19 -10.14 8.75 -1.57
N ALA A 20 -11.08 9.15 -2.42
CA ALA A 20 -12.46 8.71 -2.39
C ALA A 20 -12.61 7.30 -2.93
N VAL A 21 -13.33 6.41 -2.24
CA VAL A 21 -13.96 5.27 -2.92
C VAL A 21 -15.44 5.54 -3.18
N ALA A 22 -15.91 6.75 -2.87
CA ALA A 22 -17.25 7.21 -3.14
C ALA A 22 -17.20 8.64 -3.69
N HIS A 23 -17.28 8.79 -5.02
CA HIS A 23 -17.71 10.07 -5.59
C HIS A 23 -19.19 10.28 -5.25
N CYS A 24 -19.46 11.06 -4.21
CA CYS A 24 -20.74 11.73 -4.05
C CYS A 24 -20.53 13.23 -4.33
N SER A 25 -20.40 13.58 -5.61
CA SER A 25 -20.35 14.97 -6.03
C SER A 25 -21.73 15.61 -5.87
N LEU A 26 -22.14 16.04 -4.67
CA LEU A 26 -23.39 16.81 -4.55
C LEU A 26 -23.28 18.14 -5.30
N ARG A 27 -23.84 18.22 -6.52
CA ARG A 27 -24.30 19.49 -7.10
C ARG A 27 -25.61 19.86 -6.42
N VAL A 28 -25.56 20.73 -5.41
CA VAL A 28 -26.71 21.58 -5.11
C VAL A 28 -26.76 22.63 -6.22
N ALA A 29 -27.57 22.40 -7.26
CA ALA A 29 -27.74 23.34 -8.34
C ALA A 29 -28.52 24.57 -7.86
N PRO A 30 -28.00 25.81 -7.97
CA PRO A 30 -28.89 26.95 -8.08
C PRO A 30 -29.55 26.87 -9.46
N ALA A 31 -30.85 27.19 -9.51
CA ALA A 31 -31.60 27.21 -10.75
C ALA A 31 -30.84 27.97 -11.87
N ALA A 32 -30.82 27.36 -13.06
CA ALA A 32 -30.36 27.87 -14.35
C ALA A 32 -28.88 27.62 -14.76
N SER A 33 -28.65 26.47 -15.42
CA SER A 33 -28.07 26.41 -16.78
C SER A 33 -28.30 25.02 -17.39
N LYS A 34 -28.70 25.00 -18.66
CA LYS A 34 -28.89 23.79 -19.50
C LYS A 34 -27.51 23.18 -19.83
N ASP A 35 -27.49 21.86 -20.01
CA ASP A 35 -26.39 21.01 -20.54
C ASP A 35 -25.57 20.16 -19.55
N GLY A 36 -26.24 19.56 -18.56
CA GLY A 36 -25.73 18.36 -17.91
C GLY A 36 -26.79 17.75 -17.00
N ASP A 37 -27.40 16.64 -17.44
CA ASP A 37 -28.46 15.98 -16.68
C ASP A 37 -27.91 15.46 -15.34
N PRO A 38 -28.57 15.75 -14.19
CA PRO A 38 -28.19 15.23 -12.87
C PRO A 38 -28.17 13.70 -12.77
N LEU A 39 -28.77 12.99 -13.73
CA LEU A 39 -28.87 11.54 -13.81
C LEU A 39 -27.53 10.82 -14.04
N ASP A 40 -26.62 11.40 -14.83
CA ASP A 40 -25.36 10.73 -15.22
C ASP A 40 -24.39 10.48 -14.05
N MET A 41 -24.51 11.27 -12.98
CA MET A 41 -23.65 11.19 -11.81
C MET A 41 -24.12 10.12 -10.81
N PHE A 42 -25.43 9.81 -10.80
CA PHE A 42 -25.98 8.71 -10.02
C PHE A 42 -25.66 7.35 -10.66
N GLU A 43 -25.56 7.25 -11.99
CA GLU A 43 -25.28 6.00 -12.69
C GLU A 43 -23.97 5.33 -12.26
N GLY A 44 -22.90 6.10 -12.02
CA GLY A 44 -21.60 5.55 -11.66
C GLY A 44 -21.55 4.95 -10.25
N MET A 45 -22.30 5.52 -9.30
CA MET A 45 -22.43 5.00 -7.95
C MET A 45 -23.34 3.76 -7.93
N GLU A 46 -24.43 3.78 -8.70
CA GLU A 46 -25.30 2.61 -8.86
C GLU A 46 -24.57 1.43 -9.49
N LEU A 47 -23.75 1.65 -10.52
CA LEU A 47 -22.94 0.60 -11.14
C LEU A 47 -21.95 -0.01 -10.13
N LEU A 48 -21.29 0.82 -9.33
CA LEU A 48 -20.37 0.35 -8.30
C LEU A 48 -21.12 -0.51 -7.26
N LEU A 49 -22.29 -0.05 -6.80
CA LEU A 49 -23.11 -0.79 -5.84
C LEU A 49 -23.62 -2.12 -6.41
N HIS A 50 -23.96 -2.18 -7.71
CA HIS A 50 -24.29 -3.44 -8.39
C HIS A 50 -23.11 -4.42 -8.42
N LEU A 51 -21.88 -3.93 -8.48
CA LEU A 51 -20.65 -4.74 -8.44
C LEU A 51 -20.15 -5.03 -7.01
N LYS A 52 -20.81 -4.52 -5.97
CA LYS A 52 -20.52 -4.83 -4.56
C LYS A 52 -20.34 -6.34 -4.27
N PRO A 53 -21.22 -7.27 -4.71
CA PRO A 53 -21.04 -8.70 -4.44
C PRO A 53 -19.79 -9.31 -5.08
N LEU A 54 -19.19 -8.64 -6.09
CA LEU A 54 -17.91 -9.03 -6.68
C LEU A 54 -16.72 -8.47 -5.90
N PHE A 55 -16.74 -7.18 -5.56
CA PHE A 55 -15.60 -6.54 -4.90
C PHE A 55 -15.44 -6.92 -3.43
N MET A 56 -16.53 -7.08 -2.68
CA MET A 56 -16.50 -7.45 -1.26
C MET A 56 -15.69 -8.74 -0.98
N PRO A 57 -15.92 -9.87 -1.68
CA PRO A 57 -15.11 -11.08 -1.46
C PRO A 57 -13.66 -10.90 -1.92
N LEU A 58 -13.39 -10.11 -2.96
CA LEU A 58 -12.02 -9.84 -3.42
C LEU A 58 -11.22 -9.05 -2.37
N TYR A 59 -11.77 -7.98 -1.82
CA TYR A 59 -11.14 -7.26 -0.72
C TYR A 59 -10.97 -8.13 0.52
N SER A 60 -11.97 -8.94 0.85
CA SER A 60 -11.89 -9.89 1.97
C SER A 60 -10.75 -10.89 1.76
N LEU A 61 -10.59 -11.41 0.54
CA LEU A 61 -9.48 -12.30 0.18
C LEU A 61 -8.12 -11.61 0.35
N VAL A 62 -7.98 -10.35 -0.11
CA VAL A 62 -6.76 -9.57 0.09
C VAL A 62 -6.44 -9.41 1.58
N VAL A 63 -7.43 -9.01 2.40
CA VAL A 63 -7.25 -8.83 3.85
C VAL A 63 -6.85 -10.15 4.52
N VAL A 64 -7.50 -11.26 4.18
CA VAL A 64 -7.19 -12.58 4.75
C VAL A 64 -5.79 -13.04 4.35
N VAL A 65 -5.45 -12.97 3.05
CA VAL A 65 -4.15 -13.43 2.56
C VAL A 65 -3.01 -12.56 3.10
N ALA A 66 -3.16 -11.23 3.03
CA ALA A 66 -2.16 -10.31 3.56
C ALA A 66 -2.06 -10.42 5.08
N GLY A 67 -3.19 -10.51 5.79
CA GLY A 67 -3.24 -10.65 7.24
C GLY A 67 -2.54 -11.91 7.72
N VAL A 68 -2.98 -13.08 7.25
CA VAL A 68 -2.39 -14.37 7.63
C VAL A 68 -0.92 -14.46 7.22
N GLY A 69 -0.59 -14.05 5.99
CA GLY A 69 0.77 -14.10 5.46
C GLY A 69 1.74 -13.22 6.25
N ASN A 70 1.40 -11.95 6.48
CA ASN A 70 2.26 -11.02 7.19
C ASN A 70 2.34 -11.32 8.69
N SER A 71 1.24 -11.77 9.32
CA SER A 71 1.29 -12.25 10.70
C SER A 71 2.20 -13.48 10.85
N PHE A 72 2.11 -14.45 9.94
CA PHE A 72 3.00 -15.61 9.95
C PHE A 72 4.47 -15.23 9.75
N LEU A 73 4.76 -14.34 8.79
CA LEU A 73 6.11 -13.84 8.54
C LEU A 73 6.68 -13.13 9.78
N LEU A 74 5.89 -12.25 10.38
CA LEU A 74 6.28 -11.52 11.60
C LEU A 74 6.50 -12.47 12.78
N ALA A 75 5.62 -13.45 12.99
CA ALA A 75 5.76 -14.47 14.03
C ALA A 75 7.04 -15.30 13.86
N CYS A 76 7.38 -15.71 12.63
CA CYS A 76 8.63 -16.41 12.35
C CYS A 76 9.86 -15.58 12.72
N ILE A 77 9.86 -14.29 12.36
CA ILE A 77 10.98 -13.37 12.66
C ILE A 77 11.14 -13.17 14.17
N LEU A 78 10.04 -13.04 14.91
CA LEU A 78 10.06 -12.81 16.36
C LEU A 78 10.46 -14.04 17.18
N THR A 79 10.13 -15.24 16.69
CA THR A 79 10.37 -16.51 17.41
C THR A 79 11.74 -17.12 17.14
N ASP A 80 12.24 -17.07 15.91
CA ASP A 80 13.54 -17.67 15.57
C ASP A 80 14.66 -16.65 15.73
N LYS A 81 15.41 -16.76 16.83
CA LYS A 81 16.60 -15.92 17.10
C LYS A 81 17.63 -15.94 15.97
N ARG A 82 17.69 -17.00 15.14
CA ARG A 82 18.59 -17.09 13.97
C ARG A 82 18.19 -16.12 12.85
N LEU A 83 16.95 -15.63 12.87
CA LEU A 83 16.43 -14.63 11.96
C LEU A 83 16.63 -13.21 12.46
N HIS A 84 17.17 -12.97 13.66
CA HIS A 84 17.42 -11.62 14.16
C HIS A 84 18.66 -10.98 13.52
N ASN A 85 18.51 -10.46 12.31
CA ASN A 85 19.49 -9.61 11.62
C ASN A 85 18.83 -8.33 11.09
N ALA A 86 19.63 -7.34 10.72
CA ALA A 86 19.17 -6.03 10.28
C ALA A 86 18.15 -6.11 9.12
N THR A 87 18.39 -6.96 8.13
CA THR A 87 17.45 -7.13 7.01
C THR A 87 16.11 -7.68 7.46
N ASN A 88 16.12 -8.73 8.27
CA ASN A 88 14.88 -9.35 8.75
C ASN A 88 14.13 -8.41 9.70
N PHE A 89 14.82 -7.50 10.39
CA PHE A 89 14.19 -6.42 11.14
C PHE A 89 13.38 -5.49 10.23
N PHE A 90 13.96 -5.06 9.10
CA PHE A 90 13.22 -4.25 8.11
C PHE A 90 12.11 -5.02 7.39
N ILE A 91 12.30 -6.33 7.14
CA ILE A 91 11.22 -7.19 6.63
C ILE A 91 10.08 -7.28 7.66
N GLY A 92 10.40 -7.36 8.96
CA GLY A 92 9.41 -7.31 10.03
C GLY A 92 8.68 -5.95 10.09
N ASN A 93 9.40 -4.84 9.89
CA ASN A 93 8.77 -3.52 9.78
C ASN A 93 7.80 -3.43 8.60
N LEU A 94 8.19 -3.97 7.44
CA LEU A 94 7.32 -4.04 6.26
C LEU A 94 6.05 -4.87 6.56
N ALA A 95 6.21 -6.06 7.16
CA ALA A 95 5.08 -6.90 7.53
C ALA A 95 4.14 -6.22 8.54
N ALA A 96 4.68 -5.47 9.51
CA ALA A 96 3.88 -4.71 10.47
C ALA A 96 3.13 -3.54 9.79
N GLY A 97 3.77 -2.84 8.85
CA GLY A 97 3.12 -1.79 8.05
C GLY A 97 2.01 -2.33 7.16
N ASP A 98 2.24 -3.47 6.50
CA ASP A 98 1.24 -4.15 5.68
C ASP A 98 0.04 -4.62 6.53
N LEU A 99 0.27 -5.13 7.75
CA LEU A 99 -0.79 -5.49 8.70
C LEU A 99 -1.61 -4.27 9.14
N LEU A 100 -0.95 -3.14 9.45
CA LEU A 100 -1.64 -1.90 9.79
C LEU A 100 -2.52 -1.43 8.63
N MET A 101 -2.02 -1.46 7.40
CA MET A 101 -2.77 -1.10 6.21
C MET A 101 -3.95 -2.05 5.97
N CYS A 102 -3.72 -3.36 5.98
CA CYS A 102 -4.74 -4.34 5.57
C CYS A 102 -5.82 -4.61 6.63
N LEU A 103 -5.48 -4.54 7.93
CA LEU A 103 -6.46 -4.80 9.00
C LEU A 103 -7.26 -3.56 9.40
N SER A 104 -6.69 -2.37 9.20
CA SER A 104 -7.32 -1.11 9.63
C SER A 104 -7.80 -0.29 8.43
N CYS A 105 -6.90 0.07 7.52
CA CYS A 105 -7.22 1.04 6.47
C CYS A 105 -8.13 0.45 5.39
N VAL A 106 -7.84 -0.77 4.92
CA VAL A 106 -8.61 -1.41 3.84
C VAL A 106 -10.09 -1.60 4.20
N PRO A 107 -10.46 -2.19 5.35
CA PRO A 107 -11.87 -2.41 5.69
C PRO A 107 -12.64 -1.10 5.84
N LEU A 108 -12.04 -0.07 6.43
CA LEU A 108 -12.67 1.25 6.60
C LEU A 108 -12.92 1.92 5.25
N THR A 109 -11.96 1.86 4.34
CA THR A 109 -12.09 2.42 3.00
C THR A 109 -13.09 1.65 2.13
N VAL A 110 -13.12 0.31 2.23
CA VAL A 110 -14.13 -0.50 1.54
C VAL A 110 -15.53 -0.28 2.12
N SER A 111 -15.65 -0.09 3.43
CA SER A 111 -16.95 0.27 4.02
C SER A 111 -17.43 1.61 3.50
N TYR A 112 -16.56 2.63 3.44
CA TYR A 112 -16.89 3.93 2.87
C TYR A 112 -17.27 3.86 1.39
N ALA A 113 -16.58 3.03 0.61
CA ALA A 113 -16.82 2.81 -0.81
C ALA A 113 -18.24 2.35 -1.16
N PHE A 114 -18.77 1.45 -0.33
CA PHE A 114 -19.97 0.67 -0.63
C PHE A 114 -21.14 0.99 0.31
N ASP A 115 -21.02 2.09 1.07
CA ASP A 115 -22.07 2.65 1.91
C ASP A 115 -22.69 3.87 1.22
N SER A 116 -24.00 3.83 1.00
CA SER A 116 -24.76 4.92 0.40
C SER A 116 -24.83 6.16 1.30
N HIS A 117 -24.64 6.00 2.61
CA HIS A 117 -24.63 7.09 3.59
C HIS A 117 -23.23 7.72 3.76
N GLY A 118 -22.23 7.16 3.09
CA GLY A 118 -20.85 7.66 3.09
C GLY A 118 -20.08 7.29 4.37
N TRP A 119 -19.37 8.26 4.94
CA TRP A 119 -18.38 8.02 5.99
C TRP A 119 -19.01 7.85 7.39
N ALA A 120 -19.06 6.61 7.88
CA ALA A 120 -19.69 6.27 9.17
C ALA A 120 -18.76 6.37 10.41
N PHE A 121 -17.45 6.51 10.24
CA PHE A 121 -16.47 6.28 11.32
C PHE A 121 -16.05 7.56 12.08
N GLY A 122 -16.76 8.67 11.87
CA GLY A 122 -16.54 9.94 12.56
C GLY A 122 -15.29 10.70 12.12
N ARG A 123 -15.12 11.90 12.70
CA ARG A 123 -14.10 12.88 12.25
C ARG A 123 -12.66 12.41 12.44
N VAL A 124 -12.34 11.73 13.54
CA VAL A 124 -10.94 11.32 13.83
C VAL A 124 -10.44 10.33 12.79
N LEU A 125 -11.22 9.28 12.50
CA LEU A 125 -10.83 8.27 11.52
C LEU A 125 -10.83 8.83 10.09
N CYS A 126 -11.67 9.85 9.81
CA CYS A 126 -11.68 10.52 8.51
C CYS A 126 -10.31 11.15 8.17
N HIS A 127 -9.60 11.73 9.15
CA HIS A 127 -8.25 12.25 8.91
C HIS A 127 -7.16 11.18 9.05
N LEU A 128 -7.35 10.22 9.97
CA LEU A 128 -6.35 9.22 10.30
C LEU A 128 -6.19 8.14 9.22
N VAL A 129 -7.29 7.68 8.59
CA VAL A 129 -7.22 6.59 7.59
C VAL A 129 -6.44 7.01 6.34
N PRO A 130 -6.73 8.16 5.68
CA PRO A 130 -5.95 8.62 4.53
C PRO A 130 -4.48 8.87 4.90
N LEU A 131 -4.23 9.43 6.10
CA LEU A 131 -2.87 9.65 6.61
C LEU A 131 -2.10 8.33 6.74
N LEU A 132 -2.69 7.33 7.40
CA LEU A 132 -2.06 6.03 7.61
C LEU A 132 -1.87 5.26 6.31
N GLN A 133 -2.81 5.34 5.36
CA GLN A 133 -2.64 4.75 4.03
C GLN A 133 -1.43 5.33 3.32
N CYS A 134 -1.36 6.66 3.22
CA CYS A 134 -0.25 7.31 2.54
C CYS A 134 1.09 7.08 3.29
N ALA A 135 1.08 7.13 4.62
CA ALA A 135 2.27 6.89 5.43
C ALA A 135 2.78 5.45 5.31
N THR A 136 1.90 4.45 5.29
CA THR A 136 2.30 3.05 5.13
C THR A 136 2.90 2.77 3.75
N VAL A 137 2.42 3.43 2.69
CA VAL A 137 3.03 3.39 1.34
C VAL A 137 4.47 3.88 1.38
N PHE A 138 4.71 5.07 1.95
CA PHE A 138 6.05 5.62 2.08
C PHE A 138 6.93 4.76 2.99
N ALA A 139 6.38 4.24 4.09
CA ALA A 139 7.11 3.37 5.00
C ALA A 139 7.56 2.08 4.29
N SER A 140 6.73 1.51 3.42
CA SER A 140 7.08 0.34 2.59
C SER A 140 8.20 0.65 1.60
N VAL A 141 8.11 1.77 0.86
CA VAL A 141 9.15 2.23 -0.07
C VAL A 141 10.49 2.45 0.64
N LEU A 142 10.48 3.15 1.77
CA LEU A 142 11.68 3.44 2.54
C LEU A 142 12.23 2.19 3.24
N SER A 143 11.38 1.24 3.64
CA SER A 143 11.81 -0.05 4.19
C SER A 143 12.49 -0.92 3.12
N LEU A 144 11.92 -1.01 1.92
CA LEU A 144 12.53 -1.70 0.78
C LEU A 144 13.89 -1.08 0.42
N THR A 145 13.98 0.25 0.46
CA THR A 145 15.23 1.00 0.28
C THR A 145 16.24 0.67 1.39
N ALA A 146 15.81 0.64 2.65
CA ALA A 146 16.66 0.29 3.78
C ALA A 146 17.20 -1.15 3.68
N ILE A 147 16.37 -2.10 3.23
CA ILE A 147 16.77 -3.48 2.96
C ILE A 147 17.84 -3.54 1.86
N ALA A 148 17.66 -2.77 0.79
CA ALA A 148 18.62 -2.69 -0.32
C ALA A 148 19.98 -2.15 0.16
N VAL A 149 19.98 -1.04 0.91
CA VAL A 149 21.18 -0.42 1.48
C VAL A 149 21.86 -1.32 2.52
N ASP A 150 21.11 -2.01 3.35
CA ASP A 150 21.63 -2.98 4.34
C ASP A 150 22.44 -4.11 3.68
N ARG A 151 22.08 -4.52 2.45
CA ARG A 151 22.85 -5.51 1.69
C ARG A 151 24.18 -5.00 1.17
N TYR A 152 24.33 -3.68 1.08
CA TYR A 152 25.55 -3.01 0.63
C TYR A 152 26.49 -2.72 1.80
N VAL A 153 25.99 -2.15 2.90
CA VAL A 153 26.81 -1.81 4.06
C VAL A 153 27.14 -3.08 4.83
N VAL A 154 28.32 -3.67 4.57
CA VAL A 154 28.85 -4.87 5.25
C VAL A 154 29.15 -4.62 6.74
N VAL A 155 29.02 -3.37 7.21
CA VAL A 155 29.19 -3.02 8.62
C VAL A 155 27.95 -3.46 9.39
N GLY A 156 28.14 -4.45 10.28
CA GLY A 156 27.06 -4.97 11.13
C GLY A 156 26.39 -3.84 11.88
N LYS A 157 25.16 -3.49 11.47
CA LYS A 157 24.38 -2.47 12.17
C LYS A 157 23.98 -3.01 13.53
N GLU A 158 24.28 -2.25 14.58
CA GLU A 158 23.76 -2.55 15.90
C GLU A 158 22.23 -2.43 15.91
N LYS A 159 21.56 -3.21 16.75
CA LYS A 159 20.08 -3.18 16.88
C LYS A 159 19.54 -1.75 17.09
N ARG A 160 20.29 -0.90 17.81
CA ARG A 160 19.95 0.51 18.05
C ARG A 160 19.87 1.33 16.75
N GLN A 161 20.77 1.08 15.80
CA GLN A 161 20.77 1.75 14.50
C GLN A 161 19.57 1.31 13.64
N CYS A 162 19.21 0.02 13.66
CA CYS A 162 18.01 -0.46 12.97
C CYS A 162 16.73 0.20 13.51
N VAL A 163 16.60 0.31 14.83
CA VAL A 163 15.46 0.99 15.47
C VAL A 163 15.43 2.48 15.09
N ALA A 164 16.57 3.18 15.15
CA ALA A 164 16.66 4.59 14.77
C ALA A 164 16.26 4.81 13.30
N VAL A 165 16.73 3.95 12.38
CA VAL A 165 16.34 4.00 10.96
C VAL A 165 14.84 3.76 10.80
N THR A 166 14.26 2.77 11.50
CA THR A 166 12.81 2.53 11.45
C THR A 166 12.00 3.72 11.98
N LEU A 167 12.42 4.34 13.08
CA LEU A 167 11.76 5.55 13.58
C LEU A 167 11.85 6.70 12.57
N ALA A 168 13.01 6.87 11.93
CA ALA A 168 13.19 7.87 10.87
C ALA A 168 12.31 7.57 9.65
N ILE A 169 12.15 6.30 9.27
CA ILE A 169 11.26 5.87 8.19
C ILE A 169 9.83 6.29 8.48
N TRP A 170 9.30 5.98 9.66
CA TRP A 170 7.94 6.33 10.05
C TRP A 170 7.73 7.84 10.17
N LEU A 171 8.67 8.55 10.79
CA LEU A 171 8.59 10.01 10.90
C LEU A 171 8.57 10.68 9.52
N LEU A 172 9.49 10.30 8.63
CA LEU A 172 9.56 10.84 7.27
C LEU A 172 8.29 10.50 6.49
N SER A 173 7.77 9.28 6.65
CA SER A 173 6.56 8.83 5.98
C SER A 173 5.32 9.61 6.42
N LEU A 174 5.19 9.90 7.72
CA LEU A 174 4.12 10.75 8.25
C LEU A 174 4.23 12.19 7.76
N ILE A 175 5.44 12.75 7.67
CA ILE A 175 5.67 14.09 7.13
C ILE A 175 5.24 14.16 5.65
N LEU A 176 5.64 13.16 4.84
CA LEU A 176 5.29 13.11 3.43
C LEU A 176 3.80 12.85 3.19
N ALA A 177 3.13 12.14 4.11
CA ALA A 177 1.70 11.84 4.08
C ALA A 177 0.82 12.94 4.69
N ALA A 178 1.40 13.94 5.35
CA ALA A 178 0.66 15.00 6.02
C ALA A 178 -0.16 15.91 5.07
N PRO A 179 0.34 16.31 3.87
CA PRO A 179 -0.40 17.26 3.03
C PRO A 179 -1.81 16.80 2.64
N PRO A 180 -2.04 15.57 2.12
CA PRO A 180 -3.40 15.07 1.84
C PRO A 180 -4.31 15.07 3.06
N SER A 181 -3.80 14.63 4.22
CA SER A 181 -4.56 14.59 5.47
C SER A 181 -4.96 15.99 5.95
N PHE A 182 -4.09 16.99 5.76
CA PHE A 182 -4.37 18.38 6.10
C PHE A 182 -5.48 19.00 5.24
N TYR A 183 -5.53 18.63 3.95
CA TYR A 183 -6.59 19.05 3.03
C TYR A 183 -7.86 18.19 3.11
N THR A 184 -7.84 17.08 3.85
CA THR A 184 -9.04 16.26 4.11
C THR A 184 -10.05 17.04 4.95
N ARG A 185 -11.35 16.97 4.61
CA ARG A 185 -12.44 17.56 5.39
C ARG A 185 -13.53 16.54 5.66
N TYR A 186 -14.06 16.59 6.87
CA TYR A 186 -15.27 15.91 7.30
C TYR A 186 -16.46 16.85 7.14
N LEU A 187 -17.39 16.51 6.24
CA LEU A 187 -18.63 17.24 5.97
C LEU A 187 -19.82 16.34 6.32
N ASP A 188 -20.70 16.83 7.18
CA ASP A 188 -21.90 16.11 7.63
C ASP A 188 -23.12 16.88 7.13
N TRP A 189 -23.82 16.30 6.15
CA TRP A 189 -24.97 16.93 5.50
C TRP A 189 -26.31 16.52 6.11
N ARG A 190 -26.30 15.64 7.14
CA ARG A 190 -27.51 15.20 7.84
C ARG A 190 -28.33 16.37 8.41
N PRO A 191 -27.72 17.44 8.97
CA PRO A 191 -28.46 18.62 9.42
C PRO A 191 -29.21 19.35 8.30
N ASP A 192 -28.74 19.26 7.06
CA ASP A 192 -29.35 19.88 5.87
C ASP A 192 -30.42 18.99 5.22
N GLY A 193 -30.78 17.87 5.86
CA GLY A 193 -31.79 16.91 5.38
C GLY A 193 -31.26 15.89 4.39
N ILE A 194 -29.94 15.82 4.17
CA ILE A 194 -29.29 14.90 3.23
C ILE A 194 -28.53 13.86 4.05
N ASP A 195 -28.96 12.60 4.00
CA ASP A 195 -28.37 11.53 4.80
C ASP A 195 -27.03 11.03 4.20
N LEU A 196 -26.02 11.90 4.24
CA LEU A 196 -24.70 11.67 3.68
C LEU A 196 -23.60 12.34 4.51
N VAL A 197 -22.54 11.60 4.79
CA VAL A 197 -21.30 12.12 5.38
C VAL A 197 -20.15 11.94 4.39
N VAL A 198 -19.43 13.01 4.08
CA VAL A 198 -18.33 13.01 3.11
C VAL A 198 -17.00 13.22 3.83
N CYS A 199 -16.03 12.37 3.51
CA CYS A 199 -14.66 12.47 4.03
C CYS A 199 -13.68 12.50 2.85
N GLU A 200 -13.31 13.70 2.39
CA GLU A 200 -12.58 13.89 1.13
C GLU A 200 -11.56 15.02 1.18
N GLU A 201 -10.64 15.04 0.22
CA GLU A 201 -9.59 16.05 0.08
C GLU A 201 -10.04 17.31 -0.67
N PHE A 202 -10.11 18.44 0.02
CA PHE A 202 -10.47 19.74 -0.56
C PHE A 202 -9.23 20.62 -0.76
N TRP A 203 -8.52 20.38 -1.85
CA TRP A 203 -7.38 21.19 -2.25
C TRP A 203 -7.81 22.56 -2.80
N PRO A 204 -7.06 23.64 -2.55
CA PRO A 204 -7.37 24.97 -3.07
C PRO A 204 -7.28 24.99 -4.61
N LYS A 205 -8.33 25.51 -5.26
CA LYS A 205 -8.42 25.59 -6.74
C LYS A 205 -7.45 26.59 -7.37
N ASN A 206 -6.94 27.55 -6.59
CA ASN A 206 -6.16 28.67 -7.10
C ASN A 206 -4.69 28.34 -7.37
N GLY A 207 -4.35 27.08 -7.64
CA GLY A 207 -2.99 26.66 -7.97
C GLY A 207 -2.84 25.17 -8.28
N ASN A 208 -1.69 24.79 -8.82
CA ASN A 208 -1.37 23.41 -9.24
C ASN A 208 -0.76 22.57 -8.12
N LEU A 209 -1.02 22.92 -6.85
CA LEU A 209 -0.35 22.30 -5.69
C LEU A 209 -0.68 20.80 -5.59
N ARG A 210 -1.92 20.43 -5.86
CA ARG A 210 -2.36 19.04 -5.88
C ARG A 210 -1.67 18.24 -6.97
N LEU A 211 -1.67 18.74 -8.20
CA LEU A 211 -0.98 18.10 -9.33
C LEU A 211 0.52 17.94 -9.04
N LEU A 212 1.15 18.97 -8.46
CA LEU A 212 2.55 18.92 -8.05
C LEU A 212 2.79 17.82 -7.01
N TYR A 213 1.87 17.67 -6.04
CA TYR A 213 1.96 16.62 -5.03
C TYR A 213 1.75 15.22 -5.62
N SER A 214 0.77 15.03 -6.50
CA SER A 214 0.54 13.76 -7.21
C SER A 214 1.75 13.35 -8.05
N CYS A 215 2.34 14.29 -8.79
CA CYS A 215 3.60 14.09 -9.51
C CYS A 215 4.76 13.75 -8.56
N PHE A 216 4.86 14.46 -7.43
CA PHE A 216 5.89 14.19 -6.43
C PHE A 216 5.75 12.79 -5.84
N ILE A 217 4.54 12.35 -5.46
CA ILE A 217 4.29 10.99 -4.98
C ILE A 217 4.71 9.97 -6.02
N LEU A 218 4.27 10.14 -7.27
CA LEU A 218 4.59 9.23 -8.36
C LEU A 218 6.11 9.16 -8.59
N ILE A 219 6.81 10.29 -8.60
CA ILE A 219 8.27 10.29 -8.79
C ILE A 219 8.97 9.69 -7.57
N ALA A 220 8.62 10.11 -6.35
CA ALA A 220 9.27 9.66 -5.12
C ALA A 220 9.06 8.16 -4.89
N SER A 221 7.84 7.65 -5.07
CA SER A 221 7.51 6.23 -4.84
C SER A 221 8.15 5.27 -5.86
N TYR A 222 8.61 5.76 -7.03
CA TYR A 222 9.25 4.94 -8.05
C TYR A 222 10.76 5.18 -8.14
N MET A 223 11.20 6.43 -8.17
CA MET A 223 12.62 6.77 -8.31
C MET A 223 13.43 6.35 -7.09
N ILE A 224 12.90 6.50 -5.88
CA ILE A 224 13.63 6.13 -4.66
C ILE A 224 13.91 4.61 -4.62
N PRO A 225 12.91 3.71 -4.78
CA PRO A 225 13.19 2.28 -4.87
C PRO A 225 14.10 1.90 -6.04
N LEU A 226 13.88 2.47 -7.24
CA LEU A 226 14.65 2.12 -8.43
C LEU A 226 16.12 2.52 -8.29
N LEU A 227 16.41 3.72 -7.80
CA LEU A 227 17.78 4.16 -7.53
C LEU A 227 18.42 3.26 -6.46
N SER A 228 17.70 2.93 -5.39
CA SER A 228 18.20 2.07 -4.33
C SER A 228 18.57 0.67 -4.82
N VAL A 229 17.69 0.05 -5.63
CA VAL A 229 17.95 -1.26 -6.25
C VAL A 229 19.10 -1.17 -7.25
N SER A 230 19.16 -0.12 -8.06
CA SER A 230 20.19 0.07 -9.08
C SER A 230 21.58 0.24 -8.45
N VAL A 231 21.70 1.11 -7.44
CA VAL A 231 22.95 1.28 -6.67
C VAL A 231 23.35 -0.04 -6.01
N SER A 232 22.38 -0.75 -5.41
CA SER A 232 22.64 -2.06 -4.80
C SER A 232 23.11 -3.10 -5.82
N TYR A 233 22.55 -3.12 -7.03
CA TYR A 233 22.94 -4.02 -8.12
C TYR A 233 24.36 -3.75 -8.60
N CYS A 234 24.66 -2.49 -8.92
CA CYS A 234 25.98 -2.06 -9.36
C CYS A 234 27.02 -2.42 -8.30
N ALA A 235 26.74 -2.13 -7.04
CA ALA A 235 27.64 -2.42 -5.94
C ALA A 235 27.85 -3.92 -5.69
N ILE A 236 26.80 -4.75 -5.77
CA ILE A 236 26.95 -6.21 -5.67
C ILE A 236 27.81 -6.74 -6.82
N THR A 237 27.61 -6.22 -8.03
CA THR A 237 28.38 -6.61 -9.22
C THR A 237 29.86 -6.24 -9.07
N VAL A 238 30.16 -5.02 -8.59
CA VAL A 238 31.53 -4.58 -8.32
C VAL A 238 32.18 -5.42 -7.22
N SER A 239 31.48 -5.64 -6.09
CA SER A 239 31.97 -6.47 -4.99
C SER A 239 32.27 -7.89 -5.44
N LEU A 240 31.37 -8.51 -6.21
CA LEU A 240 31.59 -9.86 -6.75
C LEU A 240 32.75 -9.92 -7.75
N ARG A 241 32.98 -8.87 -8.55
CA ARG A 241 34.14 -8.78 -9.45
C ARG A 241 35.45 -8.65 -8.68
N HIS A 242 35.48 -7.85 -7.61
CA HIS A 242 36.67 -7.66 -6.78
C HIS A 242 37.05 -8.93 -5.99
N TYR A 243 36.08 -9.77 -5.62
CA TYR A 243 36.33 -11.08 -4.99
C TYR A 243 36.54 -12.23 -6.00
N ALA A 244 36.39 -11.97 -7.31
CA ALA A 244 36.64 -12.94 -8.37
C ALA A 244 38.09 -12.89 -8.91
N MET A 245 39.01 -12.25 -8.17
CA MET A 245 40.45 -12.35 -8.43
C MET A 245 40.88 -13.82 -8.44
N PRO A 246 41.78 -14.25 -9.36
CA PRO A 246 42.02 -15.64 -9.69
C PRO A 246 42.74 -16.37 -8.55
N GLY A 247 41.95 -17.09 -7.75
CA GLY A 247 42.36 -18.08 -6.77
C GLY A 247 41.13 -18.90 -6.40
N GLU A 248 41.26 -20.24 -6.32
CA GLU A 248 40.14 -21.17 -6.19
C GLU A 248 39.05 -20.68 -5.22
N SER A 249 37.88 -20.34 -5.76
CA SER A 249 36.76 -19.95 -4.91
C SER A 249 36.29 -21.17 -4.12
N SER A 250 36.50 -21.18 -2.80
CA SER A 250 36.04 -22.29 -1.97
C SER A 250 34.53 -22.52 -2.13
N CYS A 251 34.08 -23.78 -2.00
CA CYS A 251 32.66 -24.15 -2.10
C CYS A 251 31.76 -23.25 -1.23
N SER A 252 32.21 -22.82 -0.05
CA SER A 252 31.48 -21.90 0.82
C SER A 252 31.31 -20.48 0.24
N GLN A 253 32.30 -19.97 -0.50
CA GLN A 253 32.25 -18.68 -1.18
C GLN A 253 31.18 -18.69 -2.29
N GLN A 254 31.12 -19.79 -3.05
CA GLN A 254 30.16 -19.98 -4.14
C GLN A 254 28.72 -20.09 -3.61
N VAL A 255 28.52 -20.82 -2.51
CA VAL A 255 27.21 -20.93 -1.82
C VAL A 255 26.76 -19.57 -1.27
N ARG A 256 27.66 -18.78 -0.64
CA ARG A 256 27.36 -17.44 -0.12
C ARG A 256 26.96 -16.46 -1.23
N SER A 257 27.69 -16.48 -2.36
CA SER A 257 27.37 -15.66 -3.54
C SER A 257 26.00 -16.01 -4.14
N ARG A 258 25.70 -17.30 -4.32
CA ARG A 258 24.38 -17.77 -4.80
C ARG A 258 23.25 -17.31 -3.87
N ARG A 259 23.43 -17.41 -2.55
CA ARG A 259 22.45 -16.94 -1.56
C ARG A 259 22.24 -15.42 -1.62
N ARG A 260 23.31 -14.63 -1.79
CA ARG A 260 23.24 -13.17 -1.95
C ARG A 260 22.48 -12.79 -3.22
N LYS A 261 22.77 -13.44 -4.36
CA LYS A 261 22.04 -13.25 -5.63
C LYS A 261 20.56 -13.60 -5.51
N LYS A 262 20.23 -14.74 -4.88
CA LYS A 262 18.83 -15.12 -4.64
C LYS A 262 18.09 -14.08 -3.78
N THR A 263 18.72 -13.64 -2.69
CA THR A 263 18.14 -12.62 -1.80
C THR A 263 17.92 -11.30 -2.54
N PHE A 264 18.88 -10.89 -3.38
CA PHE A 264 18.76 -9.70 -4.22
C PHE A 264 17.65 -9.83 -5.27
N SER A 265 17.54 -10.98 -5.94
CA SER A 265 16.45 -11.26 -6.88
C SER A 265 15.08 -11.16 -6.22
N LEU A 266 14.95 -11.61 -4.96
CA LEU A 266 13.71 -11.46 -4.19
C LEU A 266 13.42 -10.01 -3.78
N LEU A 267 14.45 -9.22 -3.45
CA LEU A 267 14.31 -7.77 -3.23
C LEU A 267 13.78 -7.07 -4.50
N VAL A 268 14.40 -7.34 -5.65
CA VAL A 268 13.97 -6.80 -6.94
C VAL A 268 12.53 -7.20 -7.24
N ALA A 269 12.18 -8.47 -7.03
CA ALA A 269 10.81 -8.95 -7.20
C ALA A 269 9.82 -8.21 -6.29
N SER A 270 10.19 -7.93 -5.03
CA SER A 270 9.34 -7.18 -4.08
C SER A 270 9.12 -5.74 -4.55
N VAL A 271 10.20 -5.06 -4.97
CA VAL A 271 10.14 -3.68 -5.48
C VAL A 271 9.31 -3.59 -6.76
N LEU A 272 9.49 -4.53 -7.69
CA LEU A 272 8.71 -4.58 -8.93
C LEU A 272 7.24 -4.89 -8.66
N ALA A 273 6.95 -5.86 -7.77
CA ALA A 273 5.57 -6.19 -7.40
C ALA A 273 4.87 -4.96 -6.79
N PHE A 274 5.53 -4.26 -5.88
CA PHE A 274 5.01 -3.00 -5.32
C PHE A 274 4.78 -1.96 -6.41
N ALA A 275 5.80 -1.65 -7.23
CA ALA A 275 5.70 -0.64 -8.27
C ALA A 275 4.58 -0.93 -9.29
N LEU A 276 4.44 -2.18 -9.72
CA LEU A 276 3.41 -2.58 -10.70
C LEU A 276 2.00 -2.56 -10.09
N CYS A 277 1.84 -2.91 -8.82
CA CYS A 277 0.53 -2.90 -8.17
C CYS A 277 0.03 -1.50 -7.87
N TRP A 278 0.92 -0.56 -7.54
CA TRP A 278 0.56 0.82 -7.23
C TRP A 278 0.40 1.69 -8.48
N LEU A 279 1.00 1.31 -9.61
CA LEU A 279 1.02 2.13 -10.84
C LEU A 279 -0.38 2.47 -11.36
N PRO A 280 -1.33 1.52 -11.48
CA PRO A 280 -2.66 1.83 -12.00
C PRO A 280 -3.37 2.90 -11.19
N LEU A 281 -3.28 2.83 -9.85
CA LEU A 281 -3.92 3.79 -8.95
C LEU A 281 -3.27 5.18 -9.09
N GLN A 282 -1.95 5.25 -9.11
CA GLN A 282 -1.26 6.55 -9.23
C GLN A 282 -1.48 7.21 -10.59
N VAL A 283 -1.50 6.42 -11.67
CA VAL A 283 -1.81 6.92 -13.01
C VAL A 283 -3.25 7.39 -13.10
N LEU A 284 -4.21 6.64 -12.54
CA LEU A 284 -5.61 7.05 -12.51
C LEU A 284 -5.80 8.36 -11.74
N ASN A 285 -5.19 8.47 -10.55
CA ASN A 285 -5.22 9.70 -9.74
C ASN A 285 -4.61 10.90 -10.49
N LEU A 286 -3.50 10.69 -11.20
CA LEU A 286 -2.90 11.75 -12.02
C LEU A 286 -3.80 12.16 -13.20
N LEU A 287 -4.43 11.19 -13.88
CA LEU A 287 -5.37 11.48 -14.97
C LEU A 287 -6.58 12.26 -14.47
N LEU A 288 -7.12 11.90 -13.31
CA LEU A 288 -8.20 12.61 -12.65
C LEU A 288 -7.83 14.04 -12.25
N ASP A 289 -6.57 14.29 -11.92
CA ASP A 289 -6.06 15.64 -11.63
C ASP A 289 -5.84 16.49 -12.90
N LEU A 290 -5.55 15.85 -14.04
CA LEU A 290 -5.30 16.51 -15.34
C LEU A 290 -6.59 16.76 -16.14
N ASP A 291 -7.62 15.94 -15.96
CA ASP A 291 -8.92 16.05 -16.65
C ASP A 291 -10.08 16.26 -15.65
N PRO A 292 -10.21 17.47 -15.08
CA PRO A 292 -11.25 17.76 -14.10
C PRO A 292 -12.68 17.73 -14.66
N ASP A 293 -12.84 17.77 -15.99
CA ASP A 293 -14.14 17.76 -16.67
C ASP A 293 -14.62 16.34 -17.02
N PHE A 294 -13.82 15.29 -16.73
CA PHE A 294 -14.11 13.89 -17.04
C PHE A 294 -14.44 13.67 -18.53
N GLN A 295 -13.73 14.36 -19.41
CA GLN A 295 -13.91 14.27 -20.87
C GLN A 295 -13.34 12.96 -21.42
N ILE A 296 -12.32 12.39 -20.77
CA ILE A 296 -11.58 11.21 -21.24
C ILE A 296 -12.15 9.91 -20.65
N ILE A 297 -12.55 9.92 -19.38
CA ILE A 297 -13.10 8.76 -18.67
C ILE A 297 -14.54 9.07 -18.29
N GLY A 298 -15.49 8.39 -18.93
CA GLY A 298 -16.91 8.58 -18.64
C GLY A 298 -17.22 8.44 -17.15
N LYS A 299 -17.99 9.39 -16.61
CA LYS A 299 -18.38 9.50 -15.19
C LYS A 299 -18.99 8.21 -14.62
N ARG A 300 -19.60 7.39 -15.48
CA ARG A 300 -20.17 6.08 -15.13
C ARG A 300 -19.14 5.05 -14.66
N TYR A 301 -17.91 5.07 -15.19
CA TYR A 301 -16.91 4.02 -14.94
C TYR A 301 -15.86 4.41 -13.91
N ILE A 302 -15.76 5.69 -13.53
CA ILE A 302 -14.65 6.18 -12.74
C ILE A 302 -14.56 5.53 -11.36
N ASN A 303 -15.69 5.36 -10.67
CA ASN A 303 -15.76 4.73 -9.36
C ASN A 303 -15.31 3.26 -9.43
N VAL A 304 -15.76 2.54 -10.46
CA VAL A 304 -15.38 1.14 -10.69
C VAL A 304 -13.88 1.04 -10.98
N LEU A 305 -13.35 1.90 -11.85
CA LEU A 305 -11.91 1.96 -12.15
C LEU A 305 -11.08 2.27 -10.90
N GLN A 306 -11.53 3.21 -10.07
CA GLN A 306 -10.85 3.58 -8.82
C GLN A 306 -10.83 2.41 -7.83
N VAL A 307 -11.95 1.72 -7.64
CA VAL A 307 -12.04 0.53 -6.78
C VAL A 307 -11.17 -0.62 -7.31
N CYS A 308 -11.15 -0.83 -8.63
CA CYS A 308 -10.28 -1.82 -9.29
C CYS A 308 -8.80 -1.50 -9.06
N CYS A 309 -8.37 -0.26 -9.35
CA CYS A 309 -6.99 0.17 -9.18
C CYS A 309 -6.56 0.12 -7.71
N HIS A 310 -7.45 0.53 -6.80
CA HIS A 310 -7.22 0.43 -5.36
C HIS A 310 -7.08 -1.03 -4.91
N LEU A 311 -7.93 -1.94 -5.40
CA LEU A 311 -7.81 -3.38 -5.10
C LEU A 311 -6.45 -3.94 -5.56
N VAL A 312 -6.00 -3.58 -6.76
CA VAL A 312 -4.69 -3.99 -7.27
C VAL A 312 -3.56 -3.43 -6.39
N ALA A 313 -3.64 -2.16 -5.99
CA ALA A 313 -2.66 -1.56 -5.07
C ALA A 313 -2.62 -2.28 -3.72
N MET A 314 -3.77 -2.58 -3.12
CA MET A 314 -3.86 -3.30 -1.84
C MET A 314 -3.34 -4.75 -1.94
N SER A 315 -3.45 -5.38 -3.11
CA SER A 315 -2.90 -6.73 -3.33
C SER A 315 -1.38 -6.78 -3.16
N SER A 316 -0.67 -5.65 -3.23
CA SER A 316 0.78 -5.57 -3.04
C SER A 316 1.25 -6.19 -1.72
N ALA A 317 0.47 -6.02 -0.65
CA ALA A 317 0.74 -6.56 0.68
C ALA A 317 0.71 -8.10 0.72
N CYS A 318 -0.01 -8.75 -0.21
CA CYS A 318 -0.09 -10.20 -0.29
C CYS A 318 1.23 -10.82 -0.76
N TYR A 319 1.98 -10.16 -1.66
CA TYR A 319 3.16 -10.76 -2.28
C TYR A 319 4.35 -10.85 -1.33
N ASN A 320 4.51 -9.89 -0.41
CA ASN A 320 5.66 -9.79 0.49
C ASN A 320 5.90 -11.10 1.29
N PRO A 321 4.91 -11.68 1.99
CA PRO A 321 5.05 -12.99 2.65
C PRO A 321 5.52 -14.12 1.73
N PHE A 322 4.97 -14.25 0.52
CA PHE A 322 5.34 -15.33 -0.39
C PHE A 322 6.78 -15.17 -0.91
N ILE A 323 7.16 -13.93 -1.23
CA ILE A 323 8.51 -13.60 -1.70
C ILE A 323 9.53 -13.93 -0.60
N TYR A 324 9.31 -13.46 0.63
CA TYR A 324 10.25 -13.70 1.74
C TYR A 324 10.18 -15.12 2.29
N ALA A 325 9.03 -15.80 2.27
CA ALA A 325 8.94 -17.22 2.62
C ALA A 325 9.79 -18.10 1.68
N SER A 326 9.90 -17.72 0.40
CA SER A 326 10.76 -18.41 -0.56
C SER A 326 12.28 -18.28 -0.28
N LEU A 327 12.68 -17.29 0.54
CA LEU A 327 14.05 -17.05 0.99
C LEU A 327 14.50 -18.12 1.98
N TYR A 328 13.59 -18.55 2.87
CA TYR A 328 13.88 -19.51 3.92
C TYR A 328 13.51 -20.92 3.44
N SER A 329 14.47 -21.66 2.88
CA SER A 329 14.29 -23.08 2.52
C SER A 329 13.76 -23.95 3.68
N LYS A 330 13.97 -23.54 4.93
CA LYS A 330 13.43 -24.18 6.15
C LYS A 330 11.94 -23.93 6.37
N VAL A 331 11.39 -22.82 5.87
CA VAL A 331 9.94 -22.51 5.88
C VAL A 331 9.21 -23.44 4.92
N ARG A 332 9.79 -23.84 3.78
CA ARG A 332 9.24 -24.92 2.94
C ARG A 332 9.09 -26.26 3.68
N MET A 333 10.03 -26.60 4.58
CA MET A 333 9.92 -27.82 5.39
C MET A 333 8.87 -27.70 6.49
N HIS A 334 8.75 -26.53 7.14
CA HIS A 334 7.71 -26.32 8.16
C HIS A 334 6.32 -26.18 7.54
N LEU A 335 6.13 -25.47 6.43
CA LEU A 335 4.85 -25.43 5.72
C LEU A 335 4.45 -26.81 5.19
N LYS A 336 5.39 -27.63 4.66
CA LYS A 336 5.10 -29.03 4.34
C LYS A 336 4.71 -29.85 5.59
N GLY A 337 5.33 -29.56 6.73
CA GLY A 337 5.00 -30.24 8.00
C GLY A 337 3.65 -29.86 8.60
N TYR A 338 3.15 -28.65 8.35
CA TYR A 338 1.83 -28.18 8.80
C TYR A 338 0.70 -28.51 7.80
N LEU A 339 0.99 -28.52 6.48
CA LEU A 339 0.00 -28.83 5.43
C LEU A 339 -0.12 -30.33 5.11
N CYS A 340 0.87 -31.16 5.49
CA CYS A 340 0.81 -32.62 5.39
C CYS A 340 1.12 -33.29 6.75
N PRO A 341 0.10 -33.51 7.61
CA PRO A 341 0.30 -34.18 8.90
C PRO A 341 0.73 -35.65 8.76
N CYS A 342 0.44 -36.29 7.63
CA CYS A 342 0.46 -37.75 7.49
C CYS A 342 1.82 -38.40 7.24
N GLN A 343 2.93 -37.65 7.19
CA GLN A 343 4.25 -38.23 6.87
C GLN A 343 5.28 -38.18 8.00
N ARG A 344 4.86 -37.70 9.19
CA ARG A 344 5.75 -37.63 10.36
C ARG A 344 5.78 -38.90 11.20
N TYR A 345 4.75 -39.74 11.11
CA TYR A 345 4.68 -40.98 11.90
C TYR A 345 5.52 -42.13 11.32
N ASN A 346 5.69 -42.22 9.99
CA ASN A 346 6.39 -43.37 9.39
C ASN A 346 7.92 -43.24 9.36
N ILE A 347 8.50 -42.05 9.50
CA ILE A 347 9.97 -41.88 9.53
C ILE A 347 10.55 -42.07 10.93
N CYS A 348 9.80 -41.70 12.00
CA CYS A 348 10.23 -42.00 13.37
C CYS A 348 10.13 -43.49 13.68
N LEU A 349 9.08 -44.18 13.21
CA LEU A 349 8.94 -45.63 13.44
C LEU A 349 10.00 -46.46 12.69
N PHE A 350 10.39 -46.04 11.48
CA PHE A 350 11.40 -46.76 10.70
C PHE A 350 12.82 -46.63 11.28
N LEU A 351 13.14 -45.50 11.92
CA LEU A 351 14.44 -45.31 12.58
C LEU A 351 14.53 -45.99 13.95
N SER A 352 13.40 -46.18 14.65
CA SER A 352 13.37 -46.92 15.93
C SER A 352 13.47 -48.44 15.77
N VAL A 353 13.13 -48.99 14.61
CA VAL A 353 13.22 -50.45 14.33
C VAL A 353 14.57 -50.85 13.71
N VAL A 354 15.30 -49.92 13.10
CA VAL A 354 16.59 -50.20 12.44
C VAL A 354 17.79 -49.94 13.37
N TYR A 355 17.62 -49.15 14.43
CA TYR A 355 18.68 -48.79 15.39
C TYR A 355 18.34 -49.08 16.87
N GLY A 356 17.29 -49.88 17.11
CA GLY A 356 16.87 -50.32 18.45
C GLY A 356 17.14 -51.80 18.66
#